data_AF-A0A0B1T8L0-F1
#
_entry.id   AF-A0A0B1T8L0-F1
#
_cell.length_a   1.000
_cell.length_b   1.000
_cell.length_c   1.000
_cell.angle_alpha   90.00
_cell.angle_beta   90.00
_cell.angle_gamma   90.00
#
_symmetry.space_group_name_H-M   'P 1'
#
loop_
_entity.id
_entity.type
_entity.pdbx_description
1 polymer ?
#
loop_
_entity_poly.entity_id
_entity_poly.type
_entity_poly.pdbx_seq_one_letter_code
_entity_poly.pdbx_strand_id
1 'polypeptide(L)'
;MGCAISVGIQCLEAIQELHSVGFLHRDLKPANFCICVQDMRRIYLLDFGMCRRYIDSDNAVRKPRWASGFRGTQRYAAISCHISREMARKDDLESWLYQQVELTSGELPWKNLEDTVAICNAKEKSRTSGINELFAGCPKEYIHMMFYIDSLRYYDKPNYAVLRGLLRDALDSNALSEYPYDWESNTAVPKTAPTPVAQQAEQKLK
;
A
#
# COMPACT_ATOMS: atom_id res chain seq x y z
N MET A 1 12.00 -12.11 3.20
CA MET A 1 12.12 -10.76 3.79
C MET A 1 12.63 -9.73 2.78
N GLY A 2 13.81 -9.90 2.16
CA GLY A 2 14.35 -8.94 1.17
C GLY A 2 13.39 -8.66 0.00
N CYS A 3 12.79 -9.70 -0.57
CA CYS A 3 11.74 -9.57 -1.60
C CYS A 3 10.57 -8.69 -1.13
N ALA A 4 10.00 -8.98 0.05
CA ALA A 4 8.87 -8.20 0.60
C ALA A 4 9.20 -6.72 0.76
N ILE A 5 10.34 -6.36 1.37
CA ILE A 5 10.78 -4.96 1.54
C ILE A 5 10.89 -4.26 0.18
N SER A 6 11.48 -4.96 -0.78
CA SER A 6 11.73 -4.46 -2.14
C SER A 6 10.44 -4.27 -2.94
N VAL A 7 9.44 -5.13 -2.75
CA VAL A 7 8.06 -4.93 -3.23
C VAL A 7 7.45 -3.67 -2.62
N GLY A 8 7.62 -3.50 -1.30
CA GLY A 8 7.12 -2.35 -0.56
C GLY A 8 7.58 -1.01 -1.14
N ILE A 9 8.82 -0.94 -1.63
CA ILE A 9 9.39 0.26 -2.26
C ILE A 9 8.61 0.63 -3.53
N GLN A 10 8.40 -0.32 -4.45
CA GLN A 10 7.65 -0.05 -5.67
C GLN A 10 6.16 0.25 -5.41
N CYS A 11 5.55 -0.44 -4.44
CA CYS A 11 4.18 -0.12 -4.03
C CYS A 11 4.07 1.34 -3.54
N LEU A 12 5.03 1.78 -2.72
CA LEU A 12 5.08 3.16 -2.21
C LEU A 12 5.28 4.19 -3.34
N GLU A 13 6.10 3.87 -4.35
CA GLU A 13 6.31 4.71 -5.53
C GLU A 13 5.02 4.86 -6.35
N ALA A 14 4.32 3.76 -6.63
CA ALA A 14 3.03 3.80 -7.33
C ALA A 14 1.98 4.62 -6.55
N ILE A 15 1.94 4.47 -5.22
CA ILE A 15 1.07 5.27 -4.35
C ILE A 15 1.44 6.75 -4.40
N GLN A 16 2.74 7.09 -4.40
CA GLN A 16 3.18 8.48 -4.54
C GLN A 16 2.74 9.06 -5.90
N GLU A 17 2.89 8.31 -6.99
CA GLU A 17 2.47 8.74 -8.32
C GLU A 17 0.97 9.04 -8.37
N LEU A 18 0.13 8.13 -7.86
CA LEU A 18 -1.31 8.35 -7.77
C LEU A 18 -1.66 9.60 -6.96
N HIS A 19 -1.00 9.78 -5.81
CA HIS A 19 -1.18 10.97 -4.99
C HIS A 19 -0.74 12.25 -5.68
N SER A 20 0.30 12.19 -6.52
CA SER A 20 0.83 13.34 -7.26
C SER A 20 -0.16 13.88 -8.29
N VAL A 21 -1.00 13.01 -8.86
CA VAL A 21 -2.08 13.39 -9.79
C VAL A 21 -3.40 13.70 -9.07
N GLY A 22 -3.41 13.75 -7.73
CA GLY A 22 -4.52 14.28 -6.95
C GLY A 22 -5.58 13.27 -6.51
N PHE A 23 -5.27 11.97 -6.55
CA PHE A 23 -6.19 10.90 -6.16
C PHE A 23 -5.67 10.11 -4.97
N LEU A 24 -6.61 9.66 -4.12
CA LEU A 24 -6.40 8.62 -3.11
C LEU A 24 -6.89 7.30 -3.68
N HIS A 25 -6.21 6.20 -3.36
CA HIS A 25 -6.60 4.85 -3.79
C HIS A 25 -7.79 4.32 -2.98
N ARG A 26 -7.70 4.41 -1.65
CA ARG A 26 -8.71 4.00 -0.66
C ARG A 26 -9.00 2.50 -0.53
N ASP A 27 -8.37 1.65 -1.33
CA ASP A 27 -8.47 0.19 -1.21
C ASP A 27 -7.12 -0.53 -1.48
N LEU A 28 -6.05 -0.10 -0.81
CA LEU A 28 -4.74 -0.73 -0.98
C LEU A 28 -4.68 -2.09 -0.28
N LYS A 29 -4.34 -3.13 -1.06
CA LYS A 29 -4.25 -4.54 -0.65
C LYS A 29 -3.40 -5.32 -1.65
N PRO A 30 -2.80 -6.48 -1.27
CA PRO A 30 -1.95 -7.28 -2.17
C PRO A 30 -2.58 -7.57 -3.52
N ALA A 31 -3.88 -7.91 -3.56
CA ALA A 31 -4.60 -8.23 -4.78
C ALA A 31 -4.72 -7.07 -5.79
N ASN A 32 -4.51 -5.82 -5.35
CA ASN A 32 -4.53 -4.64 -6.22
C ASN A 32 -3.14 -4.27 -6.75
N PHE A 33 -2.16 -5.16 -6.58
CA PHE A 33 -0.86 -5.04 -7.22
C PHE A 33 -0.58 -6.29 -8.07
N CYS A 34 0.09 -6.12 -9.20
CA CYS A 34 0.51 -7.23 -10.05
C CYS A 34 1.93 -7.04 -10.59
N ILE A 35 2.54 -8.13 -11.02
CA ILE A 35 3.84 -8.13 -11.70
C ILE A 35 3.67 -8.07 -13.21
N CYS A 36 4.60 -7.42 -13.91
CA CYS A 36 4.63 -7.45 -15.37
C CYS A 36 5.12 -8.82 -15.86
N VAL A 37 4.38 -9.46 -16.78
CA VAL A 37 4.80 -10.74 -17.39
C VAL A 37 6.11 -10.59 -18.19
N GLN A 38 6.32 -9.43 -18.82
CA GLN A 38 7.51 -9.15 -19.63
C GLN A 38 8.71 -8.68 -18.80
N ASP A 39 8.44 -8.18 -17.59
CA ASP A 39 9.44 -7.63 -16.67
C ASP A 39 9.04 -8.03 -15.25
N MET A 40 9.45 -9.23 -14.84
CA MET A 40 9.06 -9.82 -13.55
C MET A 40 9.51 -9.01 -12.33
N ARG A 41 10.31 -7.95 -12.53
CA ARG A 41 10.71 -7.02 -11.48
C ARG A 41 9.87 -5.76 -11.42
N ARG A 42 8.94 -5.53 -12.35
CA ARG A 42 8.07 -4.35 -12.35
C ARG A 42 6.72 -4.66 -11.73
N ILE A 43 6.30 -3.83 -10.78
CA ILE A 43 5.03 -3.94 -10.06
C ILE A 43 4.09 -2.80 -10.48
N TYR A 44 2.83 -3.12 -10.74
CA TYR A 44 1.79 -2.15 -11.10
C TYR A 44 0.70 -2.09 -10.04
N LEU A 45 0.18 -0.88 -9.81
CA LEU A 45 -1.03 -0.63 -9.05
C LEU A 45 -2.26 -0.77 -9.97
N LEU A 46 -3.28 -1.48 -9.50
CA LEU A 46 -4.51 -1.80 -10.21
C LEU A 46 -5.76 -1.31 -9.45
N ASP A 47 -6.92 -1.45 -10.10
CA ASP A 47 -8.25 -1.22 -9.52
C ASP A 47 -8.47 0.17 -8.90
N PHE A 48 -8.65 1.16 -9.78
CA PHE A 48 -8.98 2.53 -9.41
C PHE A 48 -10.48 2.74 -9.11
N GLY A 49 -11.30 1.68 -9.02
CA GLY A 49 -12.75 1.79 -8.84
C GLY A 49 -13.16 2.48 -7.54
N MET A 50 -12.31 2.42 -6.52
CA MET A 50 -12.51 3.04 -5.22
C MET A 50 -11.79 4.38 -5.07
N CYS A 51 -11.06 4.82 -6.10
CA CYS A 51 -10.27 6.04 -6.03
C CYS A 51 -11.15 7.28 -5.78
N ARG A 52 -10.55 8.30 -5.19
CA ARG A 52 -11.21 9.59 -5.03
C ARG A 52 -10.24 10.75 -5.15
N ARG A 53 -10.63 11.73 -5.96
CA ARG A 53 -9.91 12.99 -6.08
C ARG A 53 -9.98 13.76 -4.76
N TYR A 54 -8.82 14.01 -4.15
CA TYR A 54 -8.68 14.74 -2.88
C TYR A 54 -8.31 16.22 -3.08
N ILE A 55 -7.91 16.60 -4.29
CA ILE A 55 -7.69 18.00 -4.68
C ILE A 55 -8.86 18.58 -5.47
N ASP A 56 -9.07 19.89 -5.41
CA ASP A 56 -10.04 20.61 -6.23
C ASP A 56 -9.44 21.06 -7.59
N SER A 57 -10.15 21.94 -8.30
CA SER A 57 -9.71 22.52 -9.57
C SER A 57 -8.46 23.39 -9.45
N ASP A 58 -8.21 23.94 -8.26
CA ASP A 58 -7.10 24.85 -7.98
C ASP A 58 -5.90 24.10 -7.37
N ASN A 59 -5.92 22.76 -7.45
CA ASN A 59 -4.95 21.86 -6.82
C ASN A 59 -4.86 21.98 -5.29
N ALA A 60 -5.86 22.58 -4.62
CA ALA A 60 -5.92 22.64 -3.18
C ALA A 60 -6.59 21.39 -2.59
N VAL A 61 -6.16 20.97 -1.39
CA VAL A 61 -6.77 19.82 -0.70
C VAL A 61 -8.20 20.17 -0.29
N ARG A 62 -9.15 19.35 -0.74
CA ARG A 62 -10.58 19.53 -0.46
C ARG A 62 -10.85 19.44 1.04
N LYS A 63 -11.84 20.20 1.52
CA LYS A 63 -12.30 20.09 2.91
C LYS A 63 -12.82 18.67 3.18
N PRO A 64 -12.53 18.10 4.36
CA PRO A 64 -13.03 16.79 4.72
C PRO A 64 -14.55 16.81 4.85
N ARG A 65 -15.22 15.76 4.39
CA ARG A 65 -16.64 15.55 4.73
C ARG A 65 -16.78 15.27 6.23
N TRP A 66 -17.95 15.61 6.77
CA TRP A 66 -18.29 15.33 8.17
C TRP A 66 -18.30 13.83 8.48
N ALA A 67 -18.67 13.00 7.50
CA ALA A 67 -18.55 11.54 7.55
C ALA A 67 -18.28 10.96 6.16
N SER A 68 -17.58 9.83 6.14
CA SER A 68 -17.41 8.98 4.98
C SER A 68 -17.76 7.55 5.35
N GLY A 69 -18.69 6.93 4.63
CA GLY A 69 -19.00 5.51 4.83
C GLY A 69 -17.78 4.62 4.58
N PHE A 70 -17.75 3.49 5.27
CA PHE A 70 -16.71 2.49 5.12
C PHE A 70 -16.66 1.96 3.68
N ARG A 71 -15.44 1.83 3.16
CA ARG A 71 -15.11 1.36 1.83
C ARG A 71 -13.73 0.67 1.89
N GLY A 72 -13.55 -0.35 1.05
CA GLY A 72 -12.30 -1.12 0.95
C GLY A 72 -12.27 -2.39 1.79
N THR A 73 -11.14 -3.07 1.80
CA THR A 73 -10.95 -4.35 2.51
C THR A 73 -10.63 -4.14 3.99
N GLN A 74 -11.49 -4.63 4.90
CA GLN A 74 -11.36 -4.47 6.37
C GLN A 74 -9.97 -4.79 6.93
N ARG A 75 -9.32 -5.84 6.42
CA ARG A 75 -7.98 -6.28 6.82
C ARG A 75 -6.95 -5.15 6.71
N TYR A 76 -6.94 -4.42 5.61
CA TYR A 76 -5.95 -3.37 5.32
C TYR A 76 -6.50 -1.95 5.51
N ALA A 77 -7.81 -1.76 5.64
CA ALA A 77 -8.41 -0.43 5.79
C ALA A 77 -7.83 0.32 7.02
N ALA A 78 -7.45 1.58 6.82
CA ALA A 78 -6.96 2.44 7.90
C ALA A 78 -7.99 2.63 9.02
N ILE A 79 -7.54 2.96 10.24
CA ILE A 79 -8.43 3.26 11.38
C ILE A 79 -9.47 4.33 11.00
N SER A 80 -9.07 5.35 10.23
CA SER A 80 -9.97 6.40 9.72
C SER A 80 -11.21 5.84 9.00
N CYS A 81 -11.07 4.73 8.26
CA CYS A 81 -12.19 4.09 7.56
C CYS A 81 -13.18 3.47 8.55
N HIS A 82 -12.68 2.81 9.60
CA HIS A 82 -13.51 2.14 10.62
C HIS A 82 -14.34 3.15 11.41
N ILE A 83 -13.77 4.31 11.72
CA ILE A 83 -14.45 5.38 12.45
C ILE A 83 -15.19 6.38 11.55
N SER A 84 -15.41 6.04 10.28
CA SER A 84 -16.13 6.87 9.29
C SER A 84 -15.56 8.28 9.07
N ARG A 85 -14.26 8.46 9.31
CA ARG A 85 -13.54 9.71 9.06
C ARG A 85 -13.15 9.83 7.59
N GLU A 86 -13.10 11.06 7.10
CA GLU A 86 -12.61 11.31 5.75
C GLU A 86 -11.15 10.87 5.59
N MET A 87 -10.89 10.05 4.56
CA MET A 87 -9.55 9.57 4.26
C MET A 87 -8.67 10.67 3.65
N ALA A 88 -7.40 10.62 3.98
CA ALA A 88 -6.30 11.40 3.44
C ALA A 88 -5.18 10.49 2.92
N ARG A 89 -4.13 11.11 2.37
CA ARG A 89 -2.94 10.41 1.87
C ARG A 89 -2.29 9.50 2.91
N LYS A 90 -2.31 9.90 4.19
CA LYS A 90 -1.76 9.10 5.29
C LYS A 90 -2.49 7.76 5.47
N ASP A 91 -3.78 7.70 5.10
CA ASP A 91 -4.60 6.51 5.32
C ASP A 91 -4.31 5.45 4.25
N ASP A 92 -3.98 5.87 3.02
CA ASP A 92 -3.41 4.97 2.02
C ASP A 92 -2.04 4.43 2.47
N LEU A 93 -1.20 5.27 3.09
CA LEU A 93 0.09 4.82 3.64
C LEU A 93 -0.06 3.85 4.81
N GLU A 94 -1.06 4.05 5.67
CA GLU A 94 -1.40 3.10 6.73
C GLU A 94 -1.83 1.73 6.16
N SER A 95 -2.70 1.73 5.15
CA SER A 95 -3.10 0.49 4.46
C SER A 95 -1.93 -0.23 3.79
N TRP A 96 -1.04 0.53 3.15
CA TRP A 96 0.19 0.01 2.58
C TRP A 96 1.11 -0.60 3.65
N LEU A 97 1.28 0.05 4.80
CA LEU A 97 2.11 -0.49 5.89
C LEU A 97 1.55 -1.81 6.44
N TYR A 98 0.23 -1.94 6.57
CA TYR A 98 -0.38 -3.23 6.97
C TYR A 98 -0.15 -4.34 5.94
N GLN A 99 -0.32 -4.03 4.65
CA GLN A 99 0.06 -4.95 3.57
C GLN A 99 1.53 -5.35 3.69
N GLN A 100 2.40 -4.37 3.94
CA GLN A 100 3.84 -4.57 4.00
C GLN A 100 4.26 -5.45 5.18
N VAL A 101 3.61 -5.28 6.33
CA VAL A 101 3.77 -6.18 7.49
C VAL A 101 3.40 -7.61 7.10
N GLU A 102 2.22 -7.81 6.52
CA GLU A 102 1.75 -9.16 6.15
C GLU A 102 2.66 -9.82 5.11
N LEU A 103 3.17 -9.08 4.11
CA LEU A 103 4.15 -9.61 3.16
C LEU A 103 5.50 -9.98 3.82
N THR A 104 5.84 -9.35 4.94
CA THR A 104 7.12 -9.54 5.63
C THR A 104 7.07 -10.66 6.66
N SER A 105 6.05 -10.68 7.52
CA SER A 105 5.90 -11.64 8.63
C SER A 105 4.91 -12.77 8.33
N GLY A 106 4.07 -12.64 7.29
CA GLY A 106 3.05 -13.61 6.90
C GLY A 106 1.67 -13.39 7.54
N GLU A 107 1.55 -12.49 8.52
CA GLU A 107 0.27 -12.26 9.21
C GLU A 107 0.10 -10.87 9.81
N LEU A 108 -1.16 -10.51 10.09
CA LEU A 108 -1.55 -9.36 10.90
C LEU A 108 -2.21 -9.84 12.21
N PRO A 109 -2.08 -9.11 13.32
CA PRO A 109 -2.67 -9.50 14.61
C PRO A 109 -4.18 -9.75 14.56
N TRP A 110 -4.89 -9.09 13.64
CA TRP A 110 -6.33 -9.22 13.43
C TRP A 110 -6.71 -10.19 12.29
N LYS A 111 -5.81 -11.06 11.81
CA LYS A 111 -6.08 -11.95 10.65
C LYS A 111 -7.31 -12.86 10.80
N ASN A 112 -7.65 -13.23 12.04
CA ASN A 112 -8.73 -14.15 12.39
C ASN A 112 -9.96 -13.43 12.97
N LEU A 113 -9.98 -12.10 12.93
CA LEU A 113 -11.13 -11.31 13.39
C LEU A 113 -12.03 -11.00 12.20
N GLU A 114 -13.33 -11.15 12.39
CA GLU A 114 -14.36 -10.80 11.39
C GLU A 114 -15.18 -9.57 11.81
N ASP A 115 -15.31 -9.34 13.11
CA ASP A 115 -16.04 -8.18 13.62
C ASP A 115 -15.26 -6.87 13.35
N THR A 116 -15.95 -5.90 12.75
CA THR A 116 -15.34 -4.63 12.32
C THR A 116 -14.83 -3.82 13.51
N VAL A 117 -15.56 -3.85 14.63
CA VAL A 117 -15.17 -3.11 15.84
C VAL A 117 -13.96 -3.78 16.48
N ALA A 118 -13.92 -5.11 16.57
CA ALA A 118 -12.77 -5.86 17.06
C ALA A 118 -11.50 -5.61 16.22
N ILE A 119 -11.63 -5.58 14.88
CA ILE A 119 -10.52 -5.24 13.99
C ILE A 119 -10.03 -3.81 14.24
N CYS A 120 -10.94 -2.84 14.39
CA CYS A 120 -10.59 -1.45 14.69
C CYS A 120 -9.84 -1.34 16.03
N ASN A 121 -10.36 -1.98 17.09
CA ASN A 121 -9.74 -1.99 18.41
C ASN A 121 -8.35 -2.63 18.39
N ALA A 122 -8.16 -3.70 17.60
CA ALA A 122 -6.84 -4.32 17.42
C ALA A 122 -5.85 -3.35 16.74
N LYS A 123 -6.29 -2.61 15.72
CA LYS A 123 -5.48 -1.58 15.05
C LYS A 123 -5.10 -0.43 15.98
N GLU A 124 -6.04 0.04 16.79
CA GLU A 124 -5.79 1.06 17.82
C GLU A 124 -4.82 0.56 18.90
N LYS A 125 -4.98 -0.69 19.35
CA LYS A 125 -4.03 -1.34 20.27
C LYS A 125 -2.62 -1.39 19.66
N SER A 126 -2.49 -1.65 18.36
CA SER A 126 -1.20 -1.64 17.66
C SER A 126 -0.52 -0.27 17.59
N ARG A 127 -1.22 0.82 17.94
CA ARG A 127 -0.62 2.17 18.10
C ARG A 127 0.01 2.39 19.48
N THR A 128 -0.24 1.49 20.42
CA THR A 128 0.21 1.63 21.81
C THR A 128 0.86 0.32 22.28
N SER A 129 0.18 -0.46 23.11
CA SER A 129 0.71 -1.68 23.73
C SER A 129 0.92 -2.83 22.75
N GLY A 130 0.26 -2.81 21.59
CA GLY A 130 0.34 -3.83 20.56
C GLY A 130 1.35 -3.55 19.43
N ILE A 131 2.21 -2.52 19.55
CA ILE A 131 3.13 -2.14 18.47
C ILE A 131 4.14 -3.26 18.16
N ASN A 132 4.70 -3.90 19.20
CA ASN A 132 5.63 -5.00 19.05
C ASN A 132 4.95 -6.28 18.52
N GLU A 133 3.65 -6.45 18.82
CA GLU A 133 2.84 -7.56 18.29
C GLU A 133 2.62 -7.39 16.78
N LEU A 134 2.31 -6.18 16.33
CA LEU A 134 2.14 -5.88 14.90
C LEU A 134 3.43 -6.07 14.10
N PHE A 135 4.57 -5.64 14.65
CA PHE A 135 5.86 -5.69 13.95
C PHE A 135 6.72 -6.90 14.32
N ALA A 136 6.14 -7.93 14.95
CA ALA A 136 6.85 -9.17 15.22
C ALA A 136 7.36 -9.78 13.90
N GLY A 137 8.66 -10.06 13.83
CA GLY A 137 9.31 -10.58 12.61
C GLY A 137 9.51 -9.55 11.49
N CYS A 138 9.24 -8.26 11.74
CA CYS A 138 9.53 -7.17 10.81
C CYS A 138 10.79 -6.39 11.22
N PRO A 139 11.46 -5.71 10.27
CA PRO A 139 12.53 -4.75 10.58
C PRO A 139 12.06 -3.63 11.51
N LYS A 140 12.94 -3.18 12.40
CA LYS A 140 12.64 -2.10 13.37
C LYS A 140 12.22 -0.79 12.68
N GLU A 141 12.67 -0.56 11.46
CA GLU A 141 12.35 0.61 10.65
C GLU A 141 10.84 0.72 10.37
N TYR A 142 10.10 -0.40 10.40
CA TYR A 142 8.64 -0.38 10.25
C TYR A 142 7.93 0.32 11.41
N ILE A 143 8.49 0.26 12.61
CA ILE A 143 8.00 1.02 13.77
C ILE A 143 8.16 2.53 13.52
N HIS A 144 9.32 2.94 12.97
CA HIS A 144 9.54 4.34 12.62
C HIS A 144 8.61 4.81 11.50
N MET A 145 8.32 3.95 10.51
CA MET A 145 7.31 4.25 9.49
C MET A 145 5.93 4.46 10.10
N MET A 146 5.53 3.65 11.08
CA MET A 146 4.26 3.83 11.79
C MET A 146 4.19 5.18 12.50
N PHE A 147 5.21 5.52 13.30
CA PHE A 147 5.28 6.80 13.99
C PHE A 147 5.28 7.99 13.03
N TYR A 148 5.96 7.86 11.89
CA TYR A 148 5.92 8.87 10.84
C TYR A 148 4.50 9.05 10.29
N ILE A 149 3.80 7.96 9.95
CA ILE A 149 2.43 8.00 9.41
C ILE A 149 1.46 8.61 10.44
N ASP A 150 1.58 8.24 11.71
CA ASP A 150 0.73 8.75 12.80
C ASP A 150 0.95 10.25 13.07
N SER A 151 2.14 10.78 12.76
CA SER A 151 2.42 12.21 12.88
C SER A 151 1.72 13.07 11.84
N LEU A 152 1.25 12.47 10.73
CA LEU A 152 0.62 13.18 9.63
C LEU A 152 -0.84 13.52 9.94
N ARG A 153 -1.27 14.69 9.47
CA ARG A 153 -2.65 15.17 9.53
C ARG A 153 -3.31 15.13 8.16
N TYR A 154 -4.62 15.38 8.14
CA TYR A 154 -5.44 15.34 6.93
C TYR A 154 -4.88 16.16 5.76
N TYR A 155 -4.41 17.38 6.03
CA TYR A 155 -3.90 18.30 5.02
C TYR A 155 -2.41 18.10 4.70
N ASP A 156 -1.69 17.31 5.50
CA ASP A 156 -0.24 17.17 5.35
C ASP A 156 0.07 16.38 4.08
N LYS A 157 1.10 16.84 3.35
CA LYS A 157 1.68 16.09 2.22
C LYS A 157 2.74 15.16 2.79
N PRO A 158 2.59 13.82 2.65
CA PRO A 158 3.62 12.91 3.10
C PRO A 158 4.94 13.15 2.36
N ASN A 159 6.04 13.06 3.08
CA ASN A 159 7.39 12.98 2.55
C ASN A 159 7.71 11.51 2.27
N TYR A 160 7.29 11.03 1.10
CA TYR A 160 7.50 9.65 0.66
C TYR A 160 8.99 9.24 0.62
N ALA A 161 9.91 10.20 0.50
CA ALA A 161 11.34 9.91 0.52
C ALA A 161 11.82 9.42 1.90
N VAL A 162 11.20 9.88 3.00
CA VAL A 162 11.50 9.37 4.35
C VAL A 162 11.11 7.90 4.47
N LEU A 163 9.92 7.54 3.99
CA LEU A 163 9.45 6.14 4.00
C LEU A 163 10.31 5.24 3.09
N ARG A 164 10.69 5.70 1.90
CA ARG A 164 11.65 4.98 1.05
C ARG A 164 13.01 4.81 1.73
N GLY A 165 13.52 5.85 2.39
CA GLY A 165 14.76 5.79 3.16
C GLY A 165 14.68 4.69 4.22
N LEU A 166 13.61 4.65 5.00
CA LEU A 166 13.39 3.62 6.03
C LEU A 166 13.33 2.19 5.46
N LEU A 167 12.77 1.99 4.26
CA LEU A 167 12.81 0.67 3.60
C LEU A 167 14.21 0.29 3.13
N ARG A 168 14.99 1.27 2.63
CA ARG A 168 16.40 1.04 2.23
C ARG A 168 17.26 0.74 3.45
N ASP A 169 17.11 1.51 4.53
CA ASP A 169 17.75 1.26 5.82
C ASP A 169 17.39 -0.14 6.36
N ALA A 170 16.15 -0.60 6.16
CA ALA A 170 15.73 -1.95 6.55
C ALA A 170 16.42 -3.06 5.75
N LEU A 171 16.70 -2.84 4.45
CA LEU A 171 17.50 -3.78 3.67
C LEU A 171 18.93 -3.84 4.21
N ASP A 172 19.56 -2.68 4.40
CA ASP A 172 20.96 -2.55 4.81
C ASP A 172 21.17 -3.09 6.24
N SER A 173 20.31 -2.70 7.18
CA SER A 173 20.43 -3.09 8.60
C SER A 173 20.21 -4.57 8.85
N ASN A 174 19.56 -5.27 7.91
CA ASN A 174 19.33 -6.72 7.96
C ASN A 174 20.21 -7.49 6.95
N ALA A 175 21.17 -6.83 6.27
CA ALA A 175 22.03 -7.40 5.25
C ALA A 175 21.26 -8.15 4.13
N LEU A 176 20.13 -7.59 3.72
CA LEU A 176 19.25 -8.14 2.69
C LEU A 176 19.55 -7.51 1.34
N SER A 177 19.53 -8.33 0.29
CA SER A 177 19.57 -7.84 -1.09
C SER A 177 18.17 -7.51 -1.61
N GLU A 178 18.07 -6.50 -2.48
CA GLU A 178 16.80 -6.13 -3.14
C GLU A 178 16.32 -7.21 -4.13
N TYR A 179 17.28 -7.86 -4.78
CA TYR A 179 17.08 -8.90 -5.78
C TYR A 179 17.86 -10.18 -5.44
N PRO A 180 17.48 -11.34 -5.99
CA PRO A 180 16.27 -11.58 -6.79
C PRO A 180 14.99 -11.52 -5.95
N TYR A 181 13.84 -11.25 -6.59
CA TYR A 181 12.55 -11.51 -5.99
C TYR A 181 12.31 -13.02 -5.83
N ASP A 182 11.49 -13.40 -4.85
CA ASP A 182 11.25 -14.81 -4.50
C ASP A 182 10.71 -15.62 -5.71
N TRP A 183 9.91 -15.00 -6.58
CA TRP A 183 9.35 -15.62 -7.79
C TRP A 183 10.31 -15.70 -8.99
N GLU A 184 11.44 -15.00 -8.97
CA GLU A 184 12.47 -15.13 -10.02
C GLU A 184 13.18 -16.49 -9.92
N SER A 185 13.29 -17.03 -8.70
CA SER A 185 13.96 -18.30 -8.41
C SER A 185 13.13 -19.52 -8.82
N ASN A 186 11.81 -19.35 -8.98
CA ASN A 186 10.85 -20.45 -9.04
C ASN A 186 10.14 -20.59 -10.40
N THR A 187 10.62 -19.91 -11.45
CA THR A 187 9.96 -19.92 -12.75
C THR A 187 10.83 -20.56 -13.83
N ALA A 188 10.62 -21.87 -14.02
CA ALA A 188 10.53 -22.38 -15.38
C ALA A 188 9.28 -21.74 -16.03
N VAL A 189 9.41 -20.51 -16.52
CA VAL A 189 8.32 -19.84 -17.24
C VAL A 189 7.99 -20.70 -18.47
N PRO A 190 6.75 -21.19 -18.64
CA PRO A 190 6.34 -21.73 -19.93
C PRO A 190 6.47 -20.58 -20.93
N LYS A 191 7.31 -20.75 -21.95
CA LYS A 191 7.43 -19.83 -23.09
C LYS A 191 6.08 -19.70 -23.78
N THR A 192 5.19 -18.86 -23.27
CA THR A 192 4.01 -18.44 -23.99
C THR A 192 4.43 -17.25 -24.83
N ALA A 193 4.38 -17.44 -26.14
CA ALA A 193 4.73 -16.43 -27.13
C ALA A 193 3.86 -15.17 -26.91
N PRO A 194 4.39 -13.97 -27.15
CA PRO A 194 3.61 -12.75 -27.03
C PRO A 194 2.43 -12.79 -28.01
N THR A 195 1.21 -12.74 -27.48
CA THR A 195 0.00 -12.52 -28.28
C THR A 195 0.09 -11.10 -28.87
N PRO A 196 -0.01 -10.92 -30.20
CA PRO A 196 0.01 -9.59 -30.79
C PRO A 196 -1.33 -8.92 -30.51
N VAL A 197 -1.37 -8.01 -29.55
CA VAL A 197 -2.48 -7.07 -29.38
C VAL A 197 -2.06 -5.72 -29.92
N ALA A 198 -2.15 -5.57 -31.23
CA ALA A 198 -2.23 -4.29 -31.91
C ALA A 198 -2.96 -4.52 -33.26
N GLN A 199 -3.87 -3.60 -33.61
CA GLN A 199 -4.69 -3.55 -34.84
C GLN A 199 -6.14 -4.05 -34.76
N GLN A 200 -6.97 -3.58 -33.81
CA GLN A 200 -8.44 -3.51 -34.04
C GLN A 200 -9.12 -2.26 -33.45
N ALA A 201 -8.40 -1.13 -33.30
CA ALA A 201 -9.00 0.13 -32.81
C ALA A 201 -9.19 1.21 -33.89
N GLU A 202 -8.87 0.96 -35.16
CA GLU A 202 -9.09 1.91 -36.27
C GLU A 202 -10.03 1.33 -37.33
N GLN A 203 -11.29 1.10 -37.00
CA GLN A 203 -12.33 0.92 -38.04
C GLN A 203 -13.78 1.22 -37.61
N LYS A 204 -13.98 1.98 -36.53
CA LYS A 204 -15.30 2.52 -36.18
C LYS A 204 -15.26 4.04 -36.05
N LEU A 205 -14.84 4.71 -37.10
CA LEU A 205 -15.16 6.12 -37.36
C LEU A 205 -14.90 6.46 -38.83
N LYS A 206 -15.72 5.88 -39.71
CA LYS A 206 -16.04 6.42 -41.04
C LYS A 206 -17.50 6.09 -41.33
#